data_AF-A0A537V3C8-F1
#
_entry.id   AF-A0A537V3C8-F1
#
_cell.length_a   1.000
_cell.length_b   1.000
_cell.length_c   1.000
_cell.angle_alpha   90.00
_cell.angle_beta   90.00
_cell.angle_gamma   90.00
#
_symmetry.space_group_name_H-M   'P 1'
#
loop_
_entity.id
_entity.type
_entity.pdbx_description
1 polymer ?
#
loop_
_entity_poly.entity_id
_entity_poly.type
_entity_poly.pdbx_seq_one_letter_code
_entity_poly.pdbx_strand_id
1 'polypeptide(L)'
;MWQQVYNPLHSDVLSTIAAAVPVVTLLVLIATGAVKTHIAALIALAAAILVAVLLFTMPWGLALRAAFLGALIGFFPIGWIVLNVIFMYRLTVATGAFAILQRAIGGVSADRRLQLLLIAFSFGAFFEGASGFGTPVAVTAAILIGLGFSPLAASGLSLIANTAPVAYGALGTPIAGLASVTGLDPYLLGAMVGRQLPFFSLIVPAWLIWAFAGWRGMVQVWPAILVTGVSFAVPQYLISNFINPWIVDIGAALVSMGCLILFLKVWHPAEIWNSPALRHHDTSAATMPPPPAVTGAAPTQTEVWWSLIPWIIVCAVLLLWGTGWFKAVVNPIFTINWPIE
;
A
#
# COMPACT_ATOMS: atom_id res chain seq x y z
N MET A 1 -31.75 2.00 -15.72
CA MET A 1 -30.58 1.09 -15.74
C MET A 1 -30.19 0.82 -17.20
N TRP A 2 -28.93 1.07 -17.59
CA TRP A 2 -28.44 0.75 -18.94
C TRP A 2 -27.91 -0.69 -18.96
N GLN A 3 -28.20 -1.44 -20.01
CA GLN A 3 -27.65 -2.78 -20.22
C GLN A 3 -26.33 -2.67 -20.96
N GLN A 4 -25.25 -3.04 -20.30
CA GLN A 4 -23.91 -2.99 -20.87
C GLN A 4 -23.76 -4.03 -21.99
N VAL A 5 -23.37 -3.57 -23.17
CA VAL A 5 -22.97 -4.42 -24.28
C VAL A 5 -21.47 -4.72 -24.11
N TYR A 6 -21.12 -5.94 -23.72
CA TYR A 6 -19.72 -6.31 -23.48
C TYR A 6 -18.90 -6.49 -24.77
N ASN A 7 -19.57 -6.77 -25.89
CA ASN A 7 -18.92 -6.98 -27.19
C ASN A 7 -19.53 -6.09 -28.29
N PRO A 8 -19.35 -4.76 -28.23
CA PRO A 8 -19.92 -3.84 -29.23
C PRO A 8 -19.25 -3.96 -30.61
N LEU A 9 -18.04 -4.51 -30.70
CA LEU A 9 -17.28 -4.64 -31.95
C LEU A 9 -17.37 -6.04 -32.57
N HIS A 10 -18.24 -6.92 -32.07
CA HIS A 10 -18.37 -8.32 -32.49
C HIS A 10 -17.05 -9.12 -32.45
N SER A 11 -16.09 -8.67 -31.64
CA SER A 11 -14.81 -9.31 -31.37
C SER A 11 -14.44 -9.02 -29.93
N ASP A 12 -14.25 -10.08 -29.13
CA ASP A 12 -13.91 -9.96 -27.71
C ASP A 12 -12.56 -9.23 -27.52
N VAL A 13 -11.61 -9.45 -28.43
CA VAL A 13 -10.30 -8.81 -28.41
C VAL A 13 -10.43 -7.31 -28.69
N LEU A 14 -11.13 -6.92 -29.75
CA LEU A 14 -11.29 -5.50 -30.10
C LEU A 14 -12.08 -4.74 -29.03
N SER A 15 -13.13 -5.36 -28.50
CA SER A 15 -13.95 -4.78 -27.42
C SER A 15 -13.14 -4.61 -26.14
N THR A 16 -12.25 -5.56 -25.81
CA THR A 16 -11.33 -5.46 -24.68
C THR A 16 -10.30 -4.35 -24.88
N ILE A 17 -9.71 -4.25 -26.08
CA ILE A 17 -8.75 -3.18 -26.41
C ILE A 17 -9.44 -1.82 -26.29
N ALA A 18 -10.66 -1.67 -26.83
CA ALA A 18 -11.45 -0.46 -26.70
C ALA A 18 -11.72 -0.09 -25.23
N ALA A 19 -12.15 -1.06 -24.42
CA ALA A 19 -12.38 -0.87 -22.98
C ALA A 19 -11.10 -0.49 -22.21
N ALA A 20 -9.93 -0.94 -22.68
CA ALA A 20 -8.65 -0.65 -22.05
C ALA A 20 -8.11 0.76 -22.36
N VAL A 21 -8.60 1.43 -23.42
CA VAL A 21 -8.11 2.75 -23.87
C VAL A 21 -7.98 3.77 -22.73
N PRO A 22 -8.98 3.98 -21.84
CA PRO A 22 -8.88 4.99 -20.80
C PRO A 22 -7.77 4.68 -19.78
N VAL A 23 -7.63 3.41 -19.40
CA VAL A 23 -6.61 2.95 -18.45
C VAL A 23 -5.22 3.05 -19.07
N VAL A 24 -5.04 2.58 -20.30
CA VAL A 24 -3.77 2.69 -21.02
C VAL A 24 -3.38 4.16 -21.22
N THR A 25 -4.33 5.02 -21.57
CA THR A 25 -4.10 6.47 -21.71
C THR A 25 -3.59 7.07 -20.40
N LEU A 26 -4.23 6.75 -19.27
CA LEU A 26 -3.79 7.21 -17.96
C LEU A 26 -2.36 6.75 -17.65
N LEU A 27 -2.09 5.45 -17.81
CA LEU A 27 -0.80 4.86 -17.48
C LEU A 27 0.33 5.41 -18.36
N VAL A 28 0.10 5.55 -19.66
CA VAL A 28 1.09 6.10 -20.60
C VAL A 28 1.38 7.56 -20.26
N LEU A 29 0.36 8.39 -20.03
CA LEU A 29 0.56 9.80 -19.69
C LEU A 29 1.37 9.97 -18.39
N ILE A 30 1.10 9.15 -17.37
CA ILE A 30 1.87 9.17 -16.12
C ILE A 30 3.29 8.66 -16.35
N ALA A 31 3.47 7.56 -17.10
CA ALA A 31 4.77 6.96 -17.36
C ALA A 31 5.71 7.86 -18.17
N THR A 32 5.18 8.70 -19.06
CA THR A 32 5.99 9.68 -19.81
C THR A 32 6.55 10.80 -18.95
N GLY A 33 5.98 11.05 -17.76
CA GLY A 33 6.34 12.18 -16.90
C GLY A 33 6.09 13.57 -17.51
N ALA A 34 5.53 13.64 -18.72
CA ALA A 34 5.34 14.88 -19.47
C ALA A 34 4.08 15.65 -19.03
N VAL A 35 3.13 14.98 -18.39
CA VAL A 35 1.83 15.54 -17.99
C VAL A 35 1.63 15.37 -16.49
N LYS A 36 1.13 16.43 -15.83
CA LYS A 36 0.79 16.36 -14.40
C LYS A 36 -0.30 15.32 -14.16
N THR A 37 -0.18 14.53 -13.09
CA THR A 37 -1.08 13.39 -12.80
C THR A 37 -2.57 13.74 -12.82
N HIS A 38 -2.96 14.91 -12.29
CA HIS A 38 -4.36 15.36 -12.30
C HIS A 38 -4.87 15.67 -13.71
N ILE A 39 -4.01 16.16 -14.62
CA ILE A 39 -4.37 16.40 -16.02
C ILE A 39 -4.48 15.06 -16.75
N ALA A 40 -3.57 14.12 -16.51
CA ALA A 40 -3.64 12.78 -17.05
C ALA A 40 -4.95 12.07 -16.68
N ALA A 41 -5.40 12.22 -15.41
CA ALA A 41 -6.69 11.71 -14.95
C ALA A 41 -7.88 12.32 -15.69
N LEU A 42 -7.88 13.64 -15.93
CA LEU A 42 -8.95 14.32 -16.70
C LEU A 42 -8.98 13.87 -18.16
N ILE A 43 -7.81 13.69 -18.79
CA ILE A 43 -7.71 13.17 -20.17
C ILE A 43 -8.24 11.74 -20.23
N ALA A 44 -7.86 10.89 -19.28
CA ALA A 44 -8.34 9.51 -19.20
C ALA A 44 -9.86 9.45 -18.94
N LEU A 45 -10.41 10.35 -18.12
CA LEU A 45 -11.85 10.47 -17.90
C LEU A 45 -12.58 10.87 -19.19
N ALA A 46 -12.05 11.85 -19.92
CA ALA A 46 -12.60 12.25 -21.21
C ALA A 46 -12.57 11.07 -22.21
N ALA A 47 -11.45 10.33 -22.26
CA ALA A 47 -11.34 9.12 -23.06
C ALA A 47 -12.36 8.05 -22.64
N ALA A 48 -12.58 7.85 -21.34
CA ALA A 48 -13.59 6.92 -20.82
C ALA A 48 -15.00 7.29 -21.25
N ILE A 49 -15.37 8.57 -21.16
CA ILE A 49 -16.68 9.06 -21.61
C ILE A 49 -16.83 8.86 -23.13
N LEU A 50 -15.81 9.21 -23.91
CA LEU A 50 -15.84 9.06 -25.36
C LEU A 50 -15.98 7.58 -25.78
N VAL A 51 -15.20 6.68 -25.17
CA VAL A 51 -15.29 5.24 -25.43
C VAL A 51 -16.66 4.71 -25.02
N ALA A 52 -17.17 5.08 -23.85
CA ALA A 52 -18.46 4.63 -23.35
C ALA A 52 -19.60 5.05 -24.28
N VAL A 53 -19.59 6.31 -24.75
CA VAL A 53 -20.65 6.86 -25.60
C VAL A 53 -20.54 6.37 -27.05
N LEU A 54 -19.34 6.43 -27.65
CA LEU A 54 -19.15 6.16 -29.07
C LEU A 54 -19.03 4.67 -29.40
N LEU A 55 -18.32 3.90 -28.59
CA LEU A 55 -18.07 2.47 -28.86
C LEU A 55 -19.07 1.59 -28.12
N PHE A 56 -19.34 1.87 -26.86
CA PHE A 56 -20.26 1.07 -26.05
C PHE A 56 -21.72 1.55 -26.14
N THR A 57 -22.00 2.60 -26.91
CA THR A 57 -23.37 3.12 -27.15
C THR A 57 -24.11 3.56 -25.88
N MET A 58 -23.38 3.91 -24.83
CA MET A 58 -23.96 4.42 -23.59
C MET A 58 -24.58 5.81 -23.84
N PRO A 59 -25.82 6.08 -23.42
CA PRO A 59 -26.40 7.42 -23.51
C PRO A 59 -25.53 8.46 -22.78
N TRP A 60 -25.24 9.60 -23.44
CA TRP A 60 -24.31 10.62 -22.92
C TRP A 60 -24.68 11.10 -21.50
N GLY A 61 -25.97 11.28 -21.22
CA GLY A 61 -26.45 11.71 -19.91
C GLY A 61 -26.17 10.68 -18.81
N LEU A 62 -26.22 9.38 -19.13
CA LEU A 62 -25.85 8.32 -18.20
C LEU A 62 -24.33 8.27 -18.00
N ALA A 63 -23.54 8.47 -19.06
CA ALA A 63 -22.08 8.50 -18.95
C ALA A 63 -21.60 9.63 -18.01
N LEU A 64 -22.20 10.82 -18.10
CA LEU A 64 -21.90 11.92 -17.19
C LEU A 64 -22.35 11.66 -15.74
N ARG A 65 -23.54 11.07 -15.55
CA ARG A 65 -24.00 10.67 -14.22
C ARG A 65 -23.08 9.62 -13.59
N ALA A 66 -22.64 8.64 -14.37
CA ALA A 66 -21.66 7.63 -13.93
C ALA A 66 -20.30 8.27 -13.59
N ALA A 67 -19.83 9.21 -14.40
CA ALA A 67 -18.62 9.98 -14.11
C ALA A 67 -18.74 10.78 -12.80
N PHE A 68 -19.88 11.44 -12.57
CA PHE A 68 -20.15 12.18 -11.34
C PHE A 68 -20.24 11.26 -10.13
N LEU A 69 -20.94 10.14 -10.26
CA LEU A 69 -21.00 9.11 -9.22
C LEU A 69 -19.61 8.58 -8.87
N GLY A 70 -18.79 8.26 -9.88
CA GLY A 70 -17.39 7.86 -9.69
C GLY A 70 -16.55 8.94 -9.01
N ALA A 71 -16.76 10.22 -9.36
CA ALA A 71 -16.11 11.33 -8.71
C ALA A 71 -16.51 11.44 -7.22
N LEU A 72 -17.78 11.26 -6.87
CA LEU A 72 -18.24 11.28 -5.48
C LEU A 72 -17.71 10.08 -4.68
N ILE A 73 -17.82 8.86 -5.21
CA ILE A 73 -17.35 7.63 -4.56
C ILE A 73 -15.82 7.59 -4.44
N GLY A 74 -15.11 8.21 -5.38
CA GLY A 74 -13.67 8.41 -5.27
C GLY A 74 -13.33 9.50 -4.25
N PHE A 75 -13.91 10.69 -4.37
CA PHE A 75 -13.50 11.85 -3.59
C PHE A 75 -13.83 11.74 -2.10
N PHE A 76 -15.04 11.31 -1.74
CA PHE A 76 -15.49 11.33 -0.35
C PHE A 76 -14.81 10.24 0.49
N PRO A 77 -14.93 8.93 0.18
CA PRO A 77 -14.23 7.87 0.89
C PRO A 77 -12.71 8.05 0.94
N ILE A 78 -12.06 8.27 -0.20
CA ILE A 78 -10.59 8.36 -0.28
C ILE A 78 -10.12 9.64 0.41
N GLY A 79 -10.76 10.78 0.11
CA GLY A 79 -10.44 12.06 0.73
C GLY A 79 -10.58 12.01 2.25
N TRP A 80 -11.62 11.35 2.77
CA TRP A 80 -11.82 11.18 4.20
C TRP A 80 -10.71 10.33 4.84
N ILE A 81 -10.34 9.21 4.24
CA ILE A 81 -9.25 8.34 4.75
C ILE A 81 -7.92 9.12 4.74
N VAL A 82 -7.56 9.71 3.60
CA VAL A 82 -6.28 10.40 3.41
C VAL A 82 -6.17 11.61 4.34
N LEU A 83 -7.23 12.42 4.48
CA LEU A 83 -7.24 13.57 5.39
C LEU A 83 -6.94 13.15 6.84
N ASN A 84 -7.62 12.12 7.34
CA ASN A 84 -7.45 11.65 8.71
C ASN A 84 -6.07 11.03 8.95
N VAL A 85 -5.54 10.26 7.99
CA VAL A 85 -4.21 9.65 8.12
C VAL A 85 -3.11 10.70 8.02
N ILE A 86 -3.20 11.68 7.12
CA ILE A 86 -2.25 12.80 7.04
C ILE A 86 -2.33 13.64 8.32
N PHE A 87 -3.52 13.90 8.84
CA PHE A 87 -3.68 14.61 10.12
C PHE A 87 -2.97 13.86 11.25
N MET A 88 -3.20 12.55 11.39
CA MET A 88 -2.50 11.72 12.37
C MET A 88 -0.98 11.73 12.16
N TYR A 89 -0.51 11.57 10.92
CA TYR A 89 0.91 11.66 10.59
C TYR A 89 1.49 13.00 11.03
N ARG A 90 0.87 14.13 10.65
CA ARG A 90 1.33 15.46 11.05
C ARG A 90 1.30 15.65 12.56
N LEU A 91 0.33 15.09 13.26
CA LEU A 91 0.28 15.09 14.73
C LEU A 91 1.47 14.33 15.32
N THR A 92 1.80 13.15 14.79
CA THR A 92 2.98 12.38 15.25
C THR A 92 4.30 13.08 14.95
N VAL A 93 4.38 13.85 13.86
CA VAL A 93 5.55 14.67 13.52
C VAL A 93 5.66 15.88 14.47
N ALA A 94 4.56 16.62 14.67
CA ALA A 94 4.53 17.81 15.54
C ALA A 94 4.82 17.48 17.01
N THR A 95 4.41 16.30 17.47
CA THR A 95 4.67 15.82 18.84
C THR A 95 6.06 15.18 19.02
N GLY A 96 6.82 14.98 17.93
CA GLY A 96 8.11 14.27 17.97
C GLY A 96 8.00 12.75 18.10
N ALA A 97 6.79 12.20 18.29
CA ALA A 97 6.54 10.76 18.38
C ALA A 97 7.03 10.00 17.14
N PHE A 98 6.88 10.58 15.95
CA PHE A 98 7.34 9.96 14.70
C PHE A 98 8.87 9.81 14.66
N ALA A 99 9.63 10.78 15.16
CA ALA A 99 11.08 10.70 15.21
C ALA A 99 11.55 9.62 16.19
N ILE A 100 10.85 9.44 17.32
CA ILE A 100 11.10 8.36 18.27
C ILE A 100 10.81 7.00 17.61
N LEU A 101 9.68 6.88 16.90
CA LEU A 101 9.33 5.66 16.17
C LEU A 101 10.39 5.30 15.11
N GLN A 102 10.85 6.28 14.35
CA GLN A 102 11.91 6.11 13.36
C GLN A 102 13.21 5.61 13.99
N ARG A 103 13.60 6.16 15.15
CA ARG A 103 14.77 5.69 15.90
C ARG A 103 14.56 4.29 16.50
N ALA A 104 13.35 4.00 16.98
CA ALA A 104 13.01 2.70 17.55
C ALA A 104 13.10 1.59 16.49
N ILE A 105 12.49 1.81 15.32
CA ILE A 105 12.51 0.85 14.21
C ILE A 105 13.91 0.76 13.59
N GLY A 106 14.58 1.90 13.38
CA GLY A 106 15.96 1.95 12.88
C GLY A 106 16.97 1.29 13.83
N GLY A 107 16.70 1.31 15.14
CA GLY A 107 17.53 0.68 16.17
C GLY A 107 17.33 -0.83 16.30
N VAL A 108 16.34 -1.44 15.66
CA VAL A 108 16.12 -2.90 15.70
C VAL A 108 17.27 -3.66 15.06
N SER A 109 17.88 -3.11 14.01
CA SER A 109 19.03 -3.70 13.34
C SER A 109 19.96 -2.62 12.80
N ALA A 110 21.27 -2.86 12.93
CA ALA A 110 22.29 -2.05 12.27
C ALA A 110 22.35 -2.31 10.75
N ASP A 111 21.78 -3.42 10.27
CA ASP A 111 21.83 -3.81 8.85
C ASP A 111 20.73 -3.10 8.04
N ARG A 112 21.14 -2.35 7.01
CA ARG A 112 20.25 -1.59 6.12
C ARG A 112 19.28 -2.48 5.34
N ARG A 113 19.65 -3.72 5.02
CA ARG A 113 18.77 -4.68 4.33
C ARG A 113 17.63 -5.11 5.25
N LEU A 114 17.93 -5.36 6.52
CA LEU A 114 16.93 -5.74 7.51
C LEU A 114 16.00 -4.57 7.85
N GLN A 115 16.53 -3.35 7.88
CA GLN A 115 15.71 -2.14 8.00
C GLN A 115 14.74 -1.99 6.82
N LEU A 116 15.15 -2.32 5.58
CA LEU A 116 14.24 -2.32 4.43
C LEU A 116 13.10 -3.33 4.58
N LEU A 117 13.38 -4.54 5.07
CA LEU A 117 12.32 -5.54 5.33
C LEU A 117 11.33 -5.06 6.40
N LEU A 118 11.83 -4.49 7.50
CA LEU A 118 10.98 -3.98 8.59
C LEU A 118 10.16 -2.76 8.15
N ILE A 119 10.80 -1.79 7.48
CA ILE A 119 10.21 -0.48 7.21
C ILE A 119 9.46 -0.49 5.88
N ALA A 120 10.14 -0.79 4.78
CA ALA A 120 9.55 -0.65 3.45
C ALA A 120 8.50 -1.74 3.21
N PHE A 121 8.76 -2.97 3.66
CA PHE A 121 7.85 -4.10 3.44
C PHE A 121 6.82 -4.25 4.56
N SER A 122 7.21 -4.67 5.78
CA SER A 122 6.23 -5.00 6.82
C SER A 122 5.47 -3.77 7.33
N PHE A 123 6.17 -2.71 7.75
CA PHE A 123 5.53 -1.48 8.22
C PHE A 123 4.81 -0.75 7.09
N GLY A 124 5.37 -0.75 5.87
CA GLY A 124 4.70 -0.25 4.67
C GLY A 124 3.37 -0.97 4.39
N ALA A 125 3.36 -2.30 4.39
CA ALA A 125 2.14 -3.09 4.20
C ALA A 125 1.09 -2.83 5.29
N PHE A 126 1.51 -2.60 6.54
CA PHE A 126 0.59 -2.20 7.61
C PHE A 126 -0.10 -0.87 7.29
N PHE A 127 0.67 0.13 6.83
CA PHE A 127 0.09 1.41 6.39
C PHE A 127 -0.77 1.26 5.14
N GLU A 128 -0.42 0.38 4.21
CA GLU A 128 -1.22 0.12 3.00
C GLU A 128 -2.59 -0.43 3.38
N GLY A 129 -2.62 -1.44 4.27
CA GLY A 129 -3.86 -1.97 4.80
C GLY A 129 -4.72 -0.92 5.51
N ALA A 130 -4.12 -0.01 6.27
CA ALA A 130 -4.85 1.01 7.04
C ALA A 130 -5.30 2.23 6.23
N SER A 131 -4.49 2.69 5.27
CA SER A 131 -4.66 3.97 4.58
C SER A 131 -4.73 3.87 3.06
N GLY A 132 -3.94 2.97 2.48
CA GLY A 132 -3.78 2.79 1.03
C GLY A 132 -3.35 4.04 0.26
N PHE A 133 -3.61 4.01 -1.05
CA PHE A 133 -3.49 5.14 -1.97
C PHE A 133 -2.10 5.81 -2.02
N GLY A 134 -1.03 5.03 -1.84
CA GLY A 134 0.36 5.51 -1.94
C GLY A 134 0.88 6.27 -0.73
N THR A 135 0.03 6.52 0.29
CA THR A 135 0.44 7.00 1.61
C THR A 135 1.59 6.19 2.22
N PRO A 136 1.60 4.84 2.14
CA PRO A 136 2.66 4.04 2.76
C PRO A 136 4.02 4.25 2.12
N VAL A 137 4.04 4.42 0.79
CA VAL A 137 5.26 4.69 0.04
C VAL A 137 5.85 6.02 0.49
N ALA A 138 5.02 7.06 0.65
CA ALA A 138 5.47 8.37 1.12
C ALA A 138 6.05 8.30 2.55
N VAL A 139 5.36 7.63 3.47
CA VAL A 139 5.79 7.51 4.87
C VAL A 139 7.07 6.68 5.00
N THR A 140 7.11 5.50 4.39
CA THR A 140 8.28 4.61 4.45
C THR A 140 9.49 5.24 3.76
N ALA A 141 9.31 5.92 2.63
CA ALA A 141 10.40 6.64 1.97
C ALA A 141 10.95 7.76 2.88
N ALA A 142 10.10 8.53 3.57
CA ALA A 142 10.56 9.54 4.52
C ALA A 142 11.37 8.95 5.68
N ILE A 143 10.97 7.77 6.19
CA ILE A 143 11.71 7.05 7.24
C ILE A 143 13.08 6.59 6.71
N LEU A 144 13.12 6.00 5.51
CA LEU A 144 14.36 5.56 4.89
C LEU A 144 15.30 6.73 4.60
N ILE A 145 14.78 7.87 4.13
CA ILE A 145 15.58 9.09 3.93
C ILE A 145 16.23 9.55 5.23
N GLY A 146 15.47 9.61 6.33
CA GLY A 146 16.05 9.99 7.62
C GLY A 146 17.00 8.94 8.21
N LEU A 147 16.96 7.70 7.71
CA LEU A 147 17.95 6.66 8.02
C LEU A 147 19.22 6.76 7.15
N GLY A 148 19.24 7.64 6.15
CA GLY A 148 20.40 7.92 5.30
C GLY A 148 20.31 7.38 3.87
N PHE A 149 19.18 6.80 3.47
CA PHE A 149 18.95 6.45 2.07
C PHE A 149 18.71 7.72 1.25
N SER A 150 19.15 7.72 0.00
CA SER A 150 18.84 8.83 -0.90
C SER A 150 17.34 8.88 -1.19
N PRO A 151 16.79 10.05 -1.57
CA PRO A 151 15.38 10.17 -1.92
C PRO A 151 14.93 9.21 -3.03
N LEU A 152 15.75 9.05 -4.08
CA LEU A 152 15.42 8.15 -5.19
C LEU A 152 15.43 6.69 -4.75
N ALA A 153 16.44 6.28 -3.96
CA ALA A 153 16.52 4.93 -3.43
C ALA A 153 15.35 4.62 -2.50
N ALA A 154 15.07 5.52 -1.55
CA ALA A 154 14.01 5.37 -0.58
C ALA A 154 12.65 5.23 -1.26
N SER A 155 12.32 6.13 -2.19
CA SER A 155 11.06 6.06 -2.93
C SER A 155 10.98 4.81 -3.82
N GLY A 156 12.04 4.46 -4.55
CA GLY A 156 12.06 3.29 -5.43
C GLY A 156 11.93 1.97 -4.67
N LEU A 157 12.67 1.80 -3.57
CA LEU A 157 12.60 0.60 -2.73
C LEU A 157 11.25 0.48 -2.02
N SER A 158 10.69 1.60 -1.53
CA SER A 158 9.34 1.62 -0.98
C SER A 158 8.27 1.26 -2.01
N LEU A 159 8.40 1.69 -3.28
CA LEU A 159 7.50 1.32 -4.35
C LEU A 159 7.55 -0.18 -4.66
N ILE A 160 8.76 -0.76 -4.75
CA ILE A 160 8.93 -2.20 -4.95
C ILE A 160 8.26 -2.98 -3.81
N ALA A 161 8.53 -2.59 -2.56
CA ALA A 161 8.00 -3.25 -1.38
C ALA A 161 6.46 -3.21 -1.31
N ASN A 162 5.85 -2.12 -1.78
CA ASN A 162 4.39 -1.95 -1.78
C ASN A 162 3.66 -2.79 -2.86
N THR A 163 4.35 -3.60 -3.67
CA THR A 163 3.69 -4.36 -4.75
C THR A 163 2.75 -5.46 -4.24
N ALA A 164 3.12 -6.14 -3.15
CA ALA A 164 2.36 -7.27 -2.62
C ALA A 164 1.07 -6.90 -1.83
N PRO A 165 1.06 -5.88 -0.95
CA PRO A 165 -0.10 -5.60 -0.11
C PRO A 165 -1.28 -4.96 -0.86
N VAL A 166 -1.05 -4.13 -1.89
CA VAL A 166 -2.06 -3.20 -2.46
C VAL A 166 -3.45 -3.77 -2.72
N ALA A 167 -3.60 -5.06 -3.05
CA ALA A 167 -4.91 -5.67 -3.26
C ALA A 167 -5.87 -5.58 -2.05
N TYR A 168 -5.35 -5.58 -0.82
CA TYR A 168 -6.13 -5.39 0.41
C TYR A 168 -5.95 -4.01 1.04
N GLY A 169 -5.31 -3.09 0.32
CA GLY A 169 -5.07 -1.73 0.75
C GLY A 169 -6.36 -0.96 1.05
N ALA A 170 -6.25 0.05 1.91
CA ALA A 170 -7.35 0.89 2.38
C ALA A 170 -8.55 0.03 2.83
N LEU A 171 -8.32 -0.91 3.73
CA LEU A 171 -9.34 -1.81 4.28
C LEU A 171 -10.08 -2.60 3.20
N GLY A 172 -9.36 -3.15 2.22
CA GLY A 172 -9.94 -3.94 1.13
C GLY A 172 -10.74 -3.14 0.11
N THR A 173 -10.49 -1.83 -0.03
CA THR A 173 -11.17 -0.99 -1.03
C THR A 173 -11.06 -1.53 -2.46
N PRO A 174 -9.92 -2.08 -2.93
CA PRO A 174 -9.85 -2.69 -4.25
C PRO A 174 -10.76 -3.91 -4.41
N ILE A 175 -10.88 -4.74 -3.38
CA ILE A 175 -11.81 -5.88 -3.36
C ILE A 175 -13.26 -5.40 -3.38
N ALA A 176 -13.59 -4.37 -2.60
CA ALA A 176 -14.93 -3.76 -2.62
C ALA A 176 -15.26 -3.15 -3.98
N GLY A 177 -14.30 -2.46 -4.61
CA GLY A 177 -14.43 -1.90 -5.95
C GLY A 177 -14.71 -3.00 -6.98
N LEU A 178 -13.92 -4.08 -6.97
CA LEU A 178 -14.12 -5.22 -7.85
C LEU A 178 -15.47 -5.92 -7.63
N ALA A 179 -15.88 -6.10 -6.37
CA ALA A 179 -17.18 -6.66 -6.02
C ALA A 179 -18.32 -5.79 -6.56
N SER A 180 -18.22 -4.46 -6.45
CA SER A 180 -19.27 -3.53 -6.90
C SER A 180 -19.51 -3.56 -8.40
N VAL A 181 -18.47 -3.81 -9.20
CA VAL A 181 -18.58 -3.85 -10.67
C VAL A 181 -18.90 -5.23 -11.21
N THR A 182 -18.49 -6.30 -10.52
CA THR A 182 -18.75 -7.69 -10.96
C THR A 182 -20.03 -8.29 -10.38
N GLY A 183 -20.53 -7.73 -9.28
CA GLY A 183 -21.63 -8.31 -8.51
C GLY A 183 -21.24 -9.59 -7.75
N LEU A 184 -19.96 -9.92 -7.67
CA LEU A 184 -19.46 -11.09 -6.96
C LEU A 184 -19.26 -10.80 -5.47
N ASP A 185 -19.37 -11.84 -4.63
CA ASP A 185 -19.17 -11.73 -3.20
C ASP A 185 -17.73 -11.26 -2.88
N PRO A 186 -17.54 -10.13 -2.16
CA PRO A 186 -16.21 -9.66 -1.77
C PRO A 186 -15.42 -10.67 -0.94
N TYR A 187 -16.08 -11.56 -0.19
CA TYR A 187 -15.39 -12.60 0.58
C TYR A 187 -14.77 -13.65 -0.35
N LEU A 188 -15.50 -14.07 -1.40
CA LEU A 188 -14.98 -15.01 -2.40
C LEU A 188 -13.86 -14.39 -3.24
N LEU A 189 -14.03 -13.14 -3.68
CA LEU A 189 -13.00 -12.40 -4.40
C LEU A 189 -11.74 -12.24 -3.54
N GLY A 190 -11.91 -11.80 -2.30
CA GLY A 190 -10.84 -11.67 -1.32
C GLY A 190 -10.09 -12.98 -1.10
N ALA A 191 -10.81 -14.10 -0.93
CA ALA A 191 -10.20 -15.41 -0.75
C ALA A 191 -9.42 -15.86 -2.00
N MET A 192 -9.95 -15.61 -3.20
CA MET A 192 -9.28 -15.98 -4.45
C MET A 192 -7.99 -15.19 -4.67
N VAL A 193 -8.04 -13.87 -4.48
CA VAL A 193 -6.87 -13.01 -4.52
C VAL A 193 -5.82 -13.46 -3.49
N GLY A 194 -6.27 -13.88 -2.31
CA GLY A 194 -5.40 -14.34 -1.22
C GLY A 194 -4.85 -15.75 -1.39
N ARG A 195 -5.27 -16.47 -2.44
CA ARG A 195 -4.63 -17.72 -2.90
C ARG A 195 -3.51 -17.43 -3.91
N GLN A 196 -3.61 -16.32 -4.64
CA GLN A 196 -2.67 -15.94 -5.70
C GLN A 196 -1.53 -15.05 -5.18
N LEU A 197 -1.86 -14.08 -4.32
CA LEU A 197 -0.88 -13.13 -3.78
C LEU A 197 0.23 -13.73 -2.90
N PRO A 198 0.01 -14.78 -2.08
CA PRO A 198 1.06 -15.34 -1.23
C PRO A 198 2.35 -15.70 -1.98
N PHE A 199 2.23 -16.14 -3.25
CA PHE A 199 3.39 -16.41 -4.10
C PHE A 199 4.23 -15.14 -4.35
N PHE A 200 3.57 -14.04 -4.67
CA PHE A 200 4.23 -12.74 -4.85
C PHE A 200 4.76 -12.19 -3.52
N SER A 201 4.00 -12.33 -2.43
CA SER A 201 4.42 -11.93 -1.09
C SER A 201 5.69 -12.61 -0.58
N LEU A 202 6.01 -13.82 -1.08
CA LEU A 202 7.27 -14.49 -0.82
C LEU A 202 8.42 -13.96 -1.69
N ILE A 203 8.12 -13.54 -2.92
CA ILE A 203 9.11 -13.06 -3.90
C ILE A 203 9.49 -11.60 -3.62
N VAL A 204 8.54 -10.74 -3.26
CA VAL A 204 8.76 -9.29 -3.11
C VAL A 204 9.85 -8.96 -2.08
N PRO A 205 9.90 -9.55 -0.87
CA PRO A 205 11.01 -9.32 0.06
C PRO A 205 12.37 -9.68 -0.51
N ALA A 206 12.47 -10.77 -1.28
CA ALA A 206 13.71 -11.17 -1.94
C ALA A 206 14.09 -10.16 -3.03
N TRP A 207 13.11 -9.76 -3.84
CA TRP A 207 13.32 -8.77 -4.90
C TRP A 207 13.73 -7.40 -4.35
N LEU A 208 13.13 -6.95 -3.25
CA LEU A 208 13.47 -5.71 -2.55
C LEU A 208 14.95 -5.69 -2.16
N ILE A 209 15.44 -6.76 -1.51
CA ILE A 209 16.84 -6.84 -1.09
C ILE A 209 17.77 -7.04 -2.29
N TRP A 210 17.33 -7.78 -3.31
CA TRP A 210 18.09 -7.93 -4.54
C TRP A 210 18.30 -6.59 -5.26
N ALA A 211 17.26 -5.77 -5.36
CA ALA A 211 17.32 -4.45 -5.97
C ALA A 211 18.26 -3.49 -5.21
N PHE A 212 18.31 -3.60 -3.87
CA PHE A 212 19.17 -2.77 -3.04
C PHE A 212 20.63 -3.26 -2.97
N ALA A 213 20.85 -4.52 -2.61
CA ALA A 213 22.16 -5.08 -2.25
C ALA A 213 22.69 -6.12 -3.26
N GLY A 214 21.97 -6.37 -4.36
CA GLY A 214 22.31 -7.37 -5.36
C GLY A 214 22.18 -8.81 -4.88
N TRP A 215 22.50 -9.77 -5.75
CA TRP A 215 22.30 -11.20 -5.48
C TRP A 215 23.05 -11.69 -4.24
N ARG A 216 24.33 -11.32 -4.12
CA ARG A 216 25.16 -11.69 -2.97
C ARG A 216 24.61 -11.12 -1.67
N GLY A 217 24.17 -9.86 -1.67
CA GLY A 217 23.61 -9.21 -0.49
C GLY A 217 22.28 -9.83 -0.07
N MET A 218 21.45 -10.25 -1.03
CA MET A 218 20.20 -10.98 -0.77
C MET A 218 20.46 -12.36 -0.14
N VAL A 219 21.38 -13.14 -0.72
CA VAL A 219 21.70 -14.48 -0.20
C VAL A 219 22.24 -14.40 1.23
N GLN A 220 23.01 -13.40 1.59
CA GLN A 220 23.51 -13.26 2.97
C GLN A 220 22.40 -13.07 4.04
N VAL A 221 21.23 -12.55 3.65
CA VAL A 221 20.08 -12.35 4.57
C VAL A 221 18.87 -13.19 4.17
N TRP A 222 19.09 -14.28 3.41
CA TRP A 222 18.02 -15.18 2.97
C TRP A 222 17.13 -15.69 4.11
N PRO A 223 17.62 -15.99 5.34
CA PRO A 223 16.76 -16.45 6.42
C PRO A 223 15.76 -15.37 6.85
N ALA A 224 16.23 -14.13 6.99
CA ALA A 224 15.37 -13.01 7.34
C ALA A 224 14.33 -12.72 6.24
N ILE A 225 14.73 -12.77 4.97
CA ILE A 225 13.83 -12.64 3.82
C ILE A 225 12.73 -13.70 3.86
N LEU A 226 13.11 -14.96 4.09
CA LEU A 226 12.17 -16.06 4.14
C LEU A 226 11.21 -15.91 5.32
N VAL A 227 11.71 -15.55 6.51
CA VAL A 227 10.89 -15.27 7.68
C VAL A 227 9.89 -14.17 7.36
N THR A 228 10.33 -13.03 6.83
CA THR A 228 9.45 -11.91 6.45
C THR A 228 8.38 -12.31 5.46
N GLY A 229 8.75 -12.99 4.37
CA GLY A 229 7.83 -13.39 3.33
C GLY A 229 6.81 -14.43 3.81
N VAL A 230 7.26 -15.49 4.49
CA VAL A 230 6.38 -16.58 4.96
C VAL A 230 5.42 -16.08 6.05
N SER A 231 5.94 -15.31 7.02
CA SER A 231 5.13 -14.73 8.09
C SER A 231 4.19 -13.63 7.63
N PHE A 232 4.35 -13.12 6.39
CA PHE A 232 3.35 -12.27 5.74
C PHE A 232 2.35 -13.11 4.93
N ALA A 233 2.85 -13.98 4.05
CA ALA A 233 2.07 -14.76 3.09
C ALA A 233 1.10 -15.75 3.76
N VAL A 234 1.50 -16.40 4.85
CA VAL A 234 0.65 -17.38 5.55
C VAL A 234 -0.53 -16.69 6.25
N PRO A 235 -0.34 -15.66 7.10
CA PRO A 235 -1.47 -14.92 7.64
C PRO A 235 -2.31 -14.23 6.56
N GLN A 236 -1.69 -13.72 5.49
CA GLN A 236 -2.42 -13.13 4.36
C GLN A 236 -3.43 -14.14 3.80
N TYR A 237 -2.98 -15.37 3.49
CA TYR A 237 -3.84 -16.45 3.04
C TYR A 237 -4.92 -16.82 4.07
N LEU A 238 -4.55 -16.98 5.36
CA LEU A 238 -5.48 -17.43 6.39
C LEU A 238 -6.59 -16.40 6.65
N ILE A 239 -6.22 -15.12 6.79
CA ILE A 239 -7.17 -14.05 7.06
C ILE A 239 -8.11 -13.85 5.86
N SER A 240 -7.57 -13.86 4.64
CA SER A 240 -8.39 -13.66 3.43
C SER A 240 -9.37 -14.81 3.17
N ASN A 241 -9.01 -16.05 3.51
CA ASN A 241 -9.83 -17.24 3.24
C ASN A 241 -10.82 -17.56 4.36
N PHE A 242 -10.46 -17.28 5.62
CA PHE A 242 -11.24 -17.73 6.78
C PHE A 242 -11.83 -16.60 7.63
N ILE A 243 -11.43 -15.35 7.41
CA ILE A 243 -11.89 -14.22 8.23
C ILE A 243 -12.65 -13.20 7.37
N ASN A 244 -11.94 -12.34 6.64
CA ASN A 244 -12.52 -11.35 5.72
C ASN A 244 -11.42 -10.62 4.91
N PRO A 245 -11.76 -9.95 3.79
CA PRO A 245 -10.81 -9.19 2.99
C PRO A 245 -10.37 -7.84 3.59
N TRP A 246 -10.97 -7.37 4.68
CA TRP A 246 -10.82 -5.98 5.14
C TRP A 246 -9.58 -5.75 6.00
N ILE A 247 -9.12 -6.78 6.71
CA ILE A 247 -8.03 -6.67 7.71
C ILE A 247 -6.79 -7.47 7.32
N VAL A 248 -6.75 -8.00 6.09
CA VAL A 248 -5.73 -8.96 5.63
C VAL A 248 -4.33 -8.40 5.78
N ASP A 249 -4.04 -7.25 5.15
CA ASP A 249 -2.70 -6.66 5.17
C ASP A 249 -2.29 -6.19 6.57
N ILE A 250 -3.22 -5.65 7.35
CA ILE A 250 -2.94 -5.21 8.73
C ILE A 250 -2.47 -6.41 9.56
N GLY A 251 -3.23 -7.51 9.54
CA GLY A 251 -2.88 -8.72 10.27
C GLY A 251 -1.57 -9.35 9.77
N ALA A 252 -1.43 -9.49 8.45
CA ALA A 252 -0.24 -10.08 7.85
C ALA A 252 1.04 -9.27 8.11
N ALA A 253 0.95 -7.95 8.01
CA ALA A 253 2.06 -7.04 8.28
C ALA A 253 2.50 -7.08 9.74
N LEU A 254 1.56 -7.07 10.69
CA LEU A 254 1.87 -7.12 12.12
C LEU A 254 2.52 -8.45 12.51
N VAL A 255 2.00 -9.58 12.01
CA VAL A 255 2.63 -10.89 12.22
C VAL A 255 4.02 -10.93 11.61
N SER A 256 4.17 -10.43 10.37
CA SER A 256 5.46 -10.40 9.69
C SER A 256 6.50 -9.56 10.42
N MET A 257 6.13 -8.36 10.86
CA MET A 257 6.98 -7.47 11.63
C MET A 257 7.37 -8.11 12.97
N GLY A 258 6.41 -8.70 13.70
CA GLY A 258 6.66 -9.38 14.96
C GLY A 258 7.60 -10.58 14.80
N CYS A 259 7.35 -11.43 13.80
CA CYS A 259 8.20 -12.58 13.49
C CYS A 259 9.63 -12.14 13.12
N LEU A 260 9.79 -11.12 12.29
CA LEU A 260 11.11 -10.61 11.92
C LEU A 260 11.84 -10.03 13.15
N ILE A 261 11.19 -9.20 13.96
CA ILE A 261 11.80 -8.64 15.18
C ILE A 261 12.25 -9.74 16.14
N LEU A 262 11.39 -10.75 16.37
CA LEU A 262 11.73 -11.87 17.24
C LEU A 262 12.85 -12.73 16.67
N PHE A 263 12.84 -12.98 15.36
CA PHE A 263 13.90 -13.70 14.67
C PHE A 263 15.26 -13.00 14.79
N LEU A 264 15.27 -11.66 14.63
CA LEU A 264 16.49 -10.86 14.75
C LEU A 264 17.06 -10.79 16.17
N LYS A 265 16.29 -11.17 17.21
CA LYS A 265 16.85 -11.34 18.56
C LYS A 265 17.77 -12.54 18.67
N VAL A 266 17.56 -13.56 17.85
CA VAL A 266 18.30 -14.82 17.90
C VAL A 266 19.30 -14.93 16.74
N TRP A 267 18.94 -14.39 15.58
CA TRP A 267 19.74 -14.48 14.36
C TRP A 267 20.24 -13.11 13.91
N HIS A 268 21.51 -13.04 13.54
CA HIS A 268 22.14 -11.84 13.00
C HIS A 268 22.93 -12.20 11.74
N PRO A 269 23.00 -11.32 10.73
CA PRO A 269 23.79 -11.56 9.53
C PRO A 269 25.28 -11.62 9.89
N ALA A 270 26.03 -12.51 9.21
CA ALA A 270 27.47 -12.64 9.42
C ALA A 270 28.25 -11.39 8.99
N GLU A 271 27.75 -10.67 7.99
CA GLU A 271 28.31 -9.42 7.50
C GLU A 271 27.24 -8.33 7.59
N ILE A 272 27.50 -7.28 8.37
CA ILE A 272 26.55 -6.18 8.60
C ILE A 272 26.68 -5.17 7.47
N TRP A 273 25.58 -4.92 6.77
CA TRP A 273 25.52 -3.93 5.69
C TRP A 273 25.13 -2.56 6.22
N ASN A 274 26.12 -1.70 6.52
CA ASN A 274 25.87 -0.37 7.09
C ASN A 274 25.58 0.72 6.03
N SER A 275 26.03 0.51 4.79
CA SER A 275 25.92 1.51 3.72
C SER A 275 24.49 1.64 3.21
N PRO A 276 23.88 2.84 3.22
CA PRO A 276 22.58 3.10 2.62
C PRO A 276 22.65 3.42 1.11
N ALA A 277 23.86 3.49 0.54
CA ALA A 277 24.05 3.85 -0.86
C ALA A 277 23.60 2.73 -1.81
N LEU A 278 22.87 3.10 -2.87
CA LEU A 278 22.61 2.20 -3.99
C LEU A 278 23.91 1.83 -4.70
N ARG A 279 23.95 0.63 -5.28
CA ARG A 279 25.07 0.19 -6.13
C ARG A 279 25.12 0.89 -7.49
N HIS A 280 23.99 1.42 -7.95
CA HIS A 280 23.90 2.16 -9.21
C HIS A 280 24.18 3.65 -9.01
N HIS A 281 24.48 4.34 -10.11
CA HIS A 281 24.76 5.78 -10.07
C HIS A 281 23.51 6.53 -9.63
N ASP A 282 23.55 7.05 -8.41
CA ASP A 282 22.45 7.76 -7.79
C ASP A 282 22.76 9.25 -7.70
N THR A 283 22.24 10.00 -8.65
CA THR A 283 22.42 11.46 -8.71
C THR A 283 21.76 12.17 -7.53
N SER A 284 20.74 11.56 -6.90
CA SER A 284 20.05 12.16 -5.76
C SER A 284 20.85 12.08 -4.46
N ALA A 285 21.81 11.16 -4.38
CA ALA A 285 22.73 11.07 -3.24
C ALA A 285 23.70 12.27 -3.18
N ALA A 286 24.10 12.82 -4.33
CA ALA A 286 25.04 13.94 -4.41
C ALA A 286 24.47 15.28 -3.91
N THR A 287 23.15 15.45 -3.99
CA THR A 287 22.44 16.67 -3.58
C THR A 287 21.75 16.54 -2.22
N MET A 288 21.92 15.40 -1.55
CA MET A 288 21.21 15.11 -0.30
C MET A 288 21.84 15.88 0.86
N PRO A 289 21.04 16.55 1.72
CA PRO A 289 21.54 17.07 2.99
C PRO A 289 22.08 15.91 3.83
N PRO A 290 23.21 16.10 4.56
CA PRO A 290 23.71 15.05 5.44
C PRO A 290 22.61 14.65 6.43
N PRO A 291 22.47 13.33 6.74
CA PRO A 291 21.47 12.86 7.69
C PRO A 291 21.57 13.68 8.98
N PRO A 292 20.45 14.09 9.59
CA PRO A 292 20.49 14.75 10.89
C PRO A 292 21.28 13.87 11.84
N ALA A 293 22.34 14.42 12.44
CA ALA A 293 23.10 13.70 13.44
C ALA A 293 22.13 13.20 14.51
N VAL A 294 22.20 11.91 14.88
CA VAL A 294 21.39 11.37 15.97
C VAL A 294 21.95 11.95 17.27
N THR A 295 21.53 13.16 17.59
CA THR A 295 21.89 13.86 18.82
C THR A 295 20.86 13.50 19.89
N GLY A 296 21.27 12.70 20.86
CA GLY A 296 20.44 12.32 22.02
C GLY A 296 20.69 10.89 22.48
N ALA A 297 20.29 10.58 23.71
CA ALA A 297 20.27 9.22 24.21
C ALA A 297 19.31 8.34 23.38
N ALA A 298 19.56 7.03 23.36
CA ALA A 298 18.62 6.08 22.79
C ALA A 298 17.24 6.26 23.45
N PRO A 299 16.14 6.24 22.68
CA PRO A 299 14.82 6.46 23.24
C PRO A 299 14.53 5.41 24.32
N THR A 300 14.00 5.88 25.45
CA THR A 300 13.60 5.02 26.56
C THR A 300 12.46 4.10 26.14
N GLN A 301 12.32 2.94 26.81
CA GLN A 301 11.25 1.99 26.51
C GLN A 301 9.85 2.65 26.60
N THR A 302 9.67 3.58 27.53
CA THR A 302 8.44 4.37 27.69
C THR A 302 8.18 5.26 26.49
N GLU A 303 9.18 6.00 26.01
CA GLU A 303 9.07 6.84 24.81
C GLU A 303 8.73 6.02 23.56
N VAL A 304 9.37 4.85 23.41
CA VAL A 304 9.05 3.92 22.31
C VAL A 304 7.60 3.47 22.38
N TRP A 305 7.11 3.06 23.56
CA TRP A 305 5.71 2.69 23.74
C TRP A 305 4.76 3.84 23.41
N TRP A 306 5.02 5.06 23.90
CA TRP A 306 4.20 6.24 23.58
C TRP A 306 4.21 6.58 22.09
N SER A 307 5.33 6.38 21.39
CA SER A 307 5.40 6.58 19.94
C SER A 307 4.56 5.59 19.14
N LEU A 308 4.32 4.39 19.69
CA LEU A 308 3.54 3.32 19.06
C LEU A 308 2.04 3.43 19.35
N ILE A 309 1.63 4.11 20.43
CA ILE A 309 0.22 4.19 20.86
C ILE A 309 -0.74 4.65 19.75
N PRO A 310 -0.49 5.75 19.00
CA PRO A 310 -1.41 6.18 17.95
C PRO A 310 -1.67 5.08 16.92
N TRP A 311 -0.62 4.35 16.54
CA TRP A 311 -0.68 3.25 15.59
C TRP A 311 -1.41 2.04 16.16
N ILE A 312 -1.14 1.69 17.42
CA ILE A 312 -1.84 0.61 18.13
C ILE A 312 -3.34 0.91 18.25
N ILE A 313 -3.71 2.16 18.56
CA ILE A 313 -5.12 2.59 18.61
C ILE A 313 -5.76 2.40 17.24
N VAL A 314 -5.12 2.86 16.16
CA VAL A 314 -5.62 2.65 14.80
C VAL A 314 -5.75 1.16 14.49
N CYS A 315 -4.73 0.33 14.77
CA CYS A 315 -4.81 -1.11 14.60
C CYS A 315 -6.03 -1.69 15.32
N ALA A 316 -6.20 -1.37 16.60
CA ALA A 316 -7.26 -1.92 17.44
C ALA A 316 -8.64 -1.51 16.91
N VAL A 317 -8.82 -0.23 16.57
CA VAL A 317 -10.07 0.28 15.99
C VAL A 317 -10.37 -0.39 14.65
N LEU A 318 -9.38 -0.55 13.77
CA LEU A 318 -9.56 -1.17 12.46
C LEU A 318 -9.85 -2.66 12.54
N LEU A 319 -9.17 -3.39 13.45
CA LEU A 319 -9.44 -4.81 13.69
C LEU A 319 -10.84 -5.02 14.26
N LEU A 320 -11.25 -4.17 15.21
CA LEU A 320 -12.58 -4.20 15.79
C LEU A 320 -13.65 -3.84 14.75
N TRP A 321 -13.41 -2.81 13.94
CA TRP A 321 -14.28 -2.44 12.82
C TRP A 321 -14.35 -3.52 11.75
N GLY A 322 -13.28 -4.28 11.52
CA GLY A 322 -13.25 -5.40 10.58
C GLY A 322 -14.23 -6.52 10.94
N THR A 323 -14.72 -6.58 12.18
CA THR A 323 -15.66 -7.62 12.63
C THR A 323 -17.09 -7.36 12.15
N GLY A 324 -17.78 -8.43 11.73
CA GLY A 324 -19.17 -8.33 11.25
C GLY A 324 -20.13 -7.78 12.31
N TRP A 325 -19.92 -8.14 13.58
CA TRP A 325 -20.70 -7.62 14.71
C TRP A 325 -20.60 -6.10 14.82
N PHE A 326 -19.39 -5.53 14.79
CA PHE A 326 -19.24 -4.08 14.93
C PHE A 326 -19.84 -3.34 13.74
N LYS A 327 -19.62 -3.84 12.52
CA LYS A 327 -20.25 -3.31 11.31
C LYS A 327 -21.77 -3.34 11.41
N ALA A 328 -22.36 -4.42 11.92
CA ALA A 328 -23.80 -4.54 12.08
C ALA A 328 -24.39 -3.49 13.04
N VAL A 329 -23.64 -3.07 14.05
CA VAL A 329 -24.05 -2.02 15.00
C VAL A 329 -23.88 -0.62 14.40
N VAL A 330 -22.76 -0.37 13.72
CA VAL A 330 -22.35 0.98 13.31
C VAL A 330 -22.87 1.37 11.92
N ASN A 331 -22.94 0.43 10.97
CA ASN A 331 -23.41 0.73 9.62
C ASN A 331 -24.82 1.34 9.62
N PRO A 332 -25.83 0.84 10.35
CA PRO A 332 -27.16 1.47 10.36
C PRO A 332 -27.18 2.94 10.77
N ILE A 333 -26.17 3.38 11.55
CA ILE A 333 -26.05 4.74 12.06
C ILE A 333 -25.31 5.65 11.06
N PHE A 334 -24.28 5.12 10.40
CA PHE A 334 -23.34 5.93 9.59
C PHE A 334 -23.40 5.67 8.08
N THR A 335 -23.99 4.56 7.62
CA THR A 335 -24.26 4.34 6.19
C THR A 335 -25.61 4.93 5.83
N ILE A 336 -25.60 6.20 5.44
CA ILE A 336 -26.74 6.82 4.78
C ILE A 336 -26.80 6.26 3.35
N ASN A 337 -27.66 5.28 3.14
CA ASN A 337 -27.98 4.81 1.79
C ASN A 337 -28.80 5.90 1.12
N TRP A 338 -28.16 6.81 0.36
CA TRP A 338 -28.90 7.63 -0.58
C TRP A 338 -29.31 6.74 -1.75
N PRO A 339 -30.61 6.45 -1.95
CA PRO A 339 -31.05 5.84 -3.19
C PRO A 339 -30.81 6.87 -4.29
N ILE A 340 -29.74 6.67 -5.05
CA ILE A 340 -29.52 7.39 -6.30
C ILE A 340 -30.24 6.59 -7.37
N GLU A 341 -31.48 6.98 -7.68
CA GLU A 341 -32.28 6.45 -8.79
C GLU A 341 -31.72 6.89 -10.17
#